data_AF-A0A1C1A8E9-F1
#
_entry.id   AF-A0A1C1A8E9-F1
#
_cell.length_a   1.000
_cell.length_b   1.000
_cell.length_c   1.000
_cell.angle_alpha   90.00
_cell.angle_beta   90.00
_cell.angle_gamma   90.00
#
_symmetry.space_group_name_H-M   'P 1'
#
loop_
_entity.id
_entity.type
_entity.pdbx_description
1 polymer ?
#
loop_
_entity_poly.entity_id
_entity_poly.type
_entity_poly.pdbx_seq_one_letter_code
_entity_poly.pdbx_strand_id
1 'polypeptide(L)'
;MSRSYKKSPVCTDHTSPRTKWAKRQAAKAVRRHDGFIENGRSYRKLFCSWNICDYRFYQTKEKAVFEWEKDVRLQSGFSKERMLRNWEKFYRRK
;
A
#
# COMPACT_ATOMS: atom_id res chain seq x y z
N MET A 1 -23.53 0.89 16.51
CA MET A 1 -23.03 0.08 15.36
C MET A 1 -21.52 -0.01 15.42
N SER A 2 -20.97 -1.18 15.77
CA SER A 2 -19.51 -1.40 15.74
C SER A 2 -19.04 -1.51 14.29
N ARG A 3 -17.98 -0.78 13.94
CA ARG A 3 -17.35 -0.91 12.63
C ARG A 3 -16.53 -2.21 12.60
N SER A 4 -17.00 -3.21 11.85
CA SER A 4 -16.20 -4.37 11.49
C SER A 4 -15.06 -3.92 10.58
N TYR A 5 -13.81 -4.00 11.05
CA TYR A 5 -12.63 -3.72 10.24
C TYR A 5 -12.13 -5.03 9.61
N LYS A 6 -11.99 -5.06 8.28
CA LYS A 6 -11.36 -6.19 7.59
C LYS A 6 -9.90 -6.32 8.04
N LYS A 7 -9.49 -7.52 8.43
CA LYS A 7 -8.09 -7.83 8.79
C LYS A 7 -7.17 -7.93 7.58
N SER A 8 -7.73 -8.16 6.39
CA SER A 8 -6.99 -8.23 5.14
C SER A 8 -6.68 -6.84 4.58
N PRO A 9 -5.49 -6.62 3.98
CA PRO A 9 -5.17 -5.36 3.32
C PRO A 9 -6.19 -5.05 2.22
N VAL A 10 -6.57 -3.78 2.11
CA VAL A 10 -7.44 -3.31 1.03
C VAL A 10 -6.59 -2.71 -0.06
N CYS A 11 -6.80 -3.22 -1.27
CA CYS A 11 -6.25 -2.65 -2.49
C CYS A 11 -7.01 -1.35 -2.80
N THR A 12 -6.38 -0.20 -2.60
CA THR A 12 -6.95 1.10 -3.00
C THR A 12 -6.26 1.57 -4.28
N ASP A 13 -6.88 1.33 -5.43
CA ASP A 13 -6.25 1.48 -6.77
C ASP A 13 -6.19 2.95 -7.27
N HIS A 14 -6.61 3.96 -6.50
CA HIS A 14 -7.00 5.24 -7.14
C HIS A 14 -6.60 6.56 -6.46
N THR A 15 -5.84 6.56 -5.35
CA THR A 15 -5.63 7.81 -4.60
C THR A 15 -4.19 8.26 -4.39
N SER A 16 -3.18 7.40 -4.62
CA SER A 16 -1.79 7.84 -4.44
C SER A 16 -1.22 8.45 -5.73
N PRO A 17 -0.36 9.48 -5.63
CA PRO A 17 0.42 9.98 -6.76
C PRO A 17 1.28 8.90 -7.42
N ARG A 18 1.70 7.89 -6.66
CA ARG A 18 2.57 6.78 -7.11
C ARG A 18 1.85 5.86 -8.09
N THR A 19 0.54 5.67 -7.94
CA THR A 19 -0.27 4.82 -8.81
C THR A 19 -0.17 5.26 -10.28
N LYS A 20 -0.21 6.58 -10.56
CA LYS A 20 -0.08 7.11 -11.94
C LYS A 20 1.26 6.73 -12.57
N TRP A 21 2.35 6.87 -11.82
CA TRP A 21 3.68 6.49 -12.30
C TRP A 21 3.77 4.97 -12.52
N ALA A 22 3.24 4.16 -11.60
CA ALA A 22 3.25 2.71 -11.74
C ALA A 22 2.45 2.22 -12.97
N LYS A 23 1.28 2.81 -13.24
CA LYS A 23 0.50 2.54 -14.47
C LYS A 23 1.28 2.91 -15.74
N ARG A 24 2.05 4.00 -15.72
CA ARG A 24 2.93 4.37 -16.84
C ARG A 24 4.05 3.34 -17.05
N GLN A 25 4.66 2.85 -15.97
CA GLN A 25 5.67 1.79 -16.08
C GLN A 25 5.08 0.50 -16.63
N ALA A 26 3.89 0.11 -16.17
CA ALA A 26 3.17 -1.06 -16.69
C ALA A 26 2.93 -0.95 -18.21
N ALA A 27 2.41 0.19 -18.67
CA ALA A 27 2.21 0.45 -20.09
C ALA A 27 3.52 0.44 -20.89
N LYS A 28 4.61 0.95 -20.30
CA LYS A 28 5.93 0.96 -20.92
C LYS A 28 6.51 -0.46 -21.07
N ALA A 29 6.32 -1.31 -20.06
CA ALA A 29 6.73 -2.71 -20.09
C ALA A 29 6.02 -3.47 -21.21
N VAL A 30 4.71 -3.27 -21.37
CA VAL A 30 3.92 -3.88 -22.45
C VAL A 30 4.42 -3.44 -23.83
N ARG A 31 4.69 -2.15 -24.03
CA ARG A 31 5.19 -1.62 -25.32
C ARG A 31 6.60 -2.07 -25.69
N ARG A 32 7.43 -2.38 -24.69
CA ARG A 32 8.82 -2.83 -24.86
C ARG A 32 8.95 -4.35 -24.94
N HIS A 33 7.85 -5.06 -24.79
CA HIS A 33 7.89 -6.51 -24.88
C HIS A 33 7.96 -6.91 -26.35
N ASP A 34 9.09 -7.45 -26.76
CA ASP A 34 9.35 -7.83 -28.16
C ASP A 34 8.64 -9.13 -28.58
N GLY A 35 8.10 -9.89 -27.61
CA GLY A 35 7.40 -11.14 -27.88
C GLY A 35 5.91 -10.95 -28.21
N PHE A 36 5.32 -11.98 -28.83
CA PHE A 36 3.88 -12.04 -29.04
C PHE A 36 3.13 -12.10 -27.69
N ILE A 37 2.13 -11.23 -27.54
CA ILE A 37 1.25 -11.21 -26.38
C ILE A 37 -0.10 -11.72 -26.85
N GLU A 38 -0.48 -12.92 -26.41
CA GLU A 38 -1.84 -13.43 -26.63
C GLU A 38 -2.88 -12.45 -26.08
N ASN A 39 -4.07 -12.39 -26.67
CA ASN A 39 -5.09 -11.48 -26.17
C ASN A 39 -5.55 -11.82 -24.74
N GLY A 40 -5.84 -10.79 -23.93
CA GLY A 40 -6.53 -10.97 -22.64
C GLY A 40 -5.63 -11.00 -21.40
N ARG A 41 -5.44 -12.17 -20.76
CA ARG A 41 -4.83 -12.24 -19.40
C ARG A 41 -3.31 -12.27 -19.39
N SER A 42 -2.68 -12.50 -20.54
CA SER A 42 -1.23 -12.52 -20.74
C SER A 42 -0.52 -11.23 -20.27
N TYR A 43 -1.15 -10.06 -20.40
CA TYR A 43 -0.61 -8.77 -19.94
C TYR A 43 -0.26 -8.77 -18.45
N ARG A 44 -0.94 -9.59 -17.63
CA ARG A 44 -0.66 -9.74 -16.19
C ARG A 44 0.67 -10.45 -15.91
N LYS A 45 1.19 -11.22 -16.87
CA LYS A 45 2.51 -11.88 -16.76
C LYS A 45 3.65 -10.89 -16.98
N LEU A 46 3.43 -9.86 -17.80
CA LEU A 46 4.43 -8.83 -18.12
C LEU A 46 4.61 -7.81 -17.01
N PHE A 47 3.52 -7.50 -16.31
CA PHE A 47 3.56 -6.57 -15.21
C PHE A 47 2.68 -7.06 -14.06
N CYS A 48 3.32 -7.34 -12.92
CA CYS A 48 2.63 -7.75 -11.72
C CYS A 48 1.70 -6.62 -11.23
N SER A 49 0.39 -6.89 -11.16
CA SER A 49 -0.60 -5.91 -10.71
C SER A 49 -0.33 -5.42 -9.29
N TRP A 50 0.38 -6.21 -8.47
CA TRP A 50 0.80 -5.83 -7.13
C TRP A 50 1.77 -4.64 -7.11
N ASN A 51 2.44 -4.36 -8.23
CA ASN A 51 3.32 -3.19 -8.35
C ASN A 51 2.55 -1.91 -8.69
N ILE A 52 1.28 -2.00 -9.10
CA ILE A 52 0.43 -0.85 -9.44
C ILE A 52 -0.31 -0.33 -8.21
N CYS A 53 -0.80 -1.25 -7.38
CA CYS A 53 -1.73 -0.95 -6.31
C CYS A 53 -1.02 -0.54 -5.02
N ASP A 54 -1.51 0.52 -4.39
CA ASP A 54 -1.12 0.84 -3.02
C ASP A 54 -1.97 0.00 -2.06
N TYR A 55 -1.28 -0.80 -1.25
CA TYR A 55 -1.91 -1.59 -0.20
C TYR A 55 -2.15 -0.72 1.01
N ARG A 56 -3.43 -0.59 1.39
CA ARG A 56 -3.80 0.03 2.65
C ARG A 56 -4.05 -1.07 3.68
N PHE A 57 -3.17 -1.14 4.66
CA PHE A 57 -3.40 -1.97 5.83
C PHE A 57 -4.37 -1.26 6.77
N TYR A 58 -5.16 -2.02 7.53
CA TYR A 58 -5.87 -1.49 8.69
C TYR A 58 -5.05 -1.82 9.93
N GLN A 59 -4.75 -0.79 10.71
CA GLN A 59 -4.09 -0.94 11.99
C GLN A 59 -4.91 -0.19 13.03
N THR A 60 -5.20 -0.83 14.15
CA THR A 60 -5.81 -0.16 15.31
C THR A 60 -4.75 0.63 16.06
N LYS A 61 -5.18 1.65 16.82
CA LYS A 61 -4.26 2.47 17.63
C LYS A 61 -3.49 1.61 18.64
N GLU A 62 -4.19 0.70 19.31
CA GLU A 62 -3.61 -0.24 20.30
C GLU A 62 -2.53 -1.11 19.67
N LYS A 63 -2.80 -1.66 18.47
CA LYS A 63 -1.82 -2.48 17.74
C LYS A 63 -0.60 -1.66 17.33
N ALA A 64 -0.78 -0.42 16.89
CA ALA A 64 0.33 0.47 16.53
C ALA A 64 1.22 0.81 17.74
N VAL A 65 0.61 1.06 18.91
CA VAL A 65 1.36 1.30 20.15
C VAL A 65 2.12 0.04 20.56
N PHE A 66 1.48 -1.13 20.52
CA PHE A 66 2.13 -2.40 20.86
C PHE A 66 3.33 -2.72 19.95
N GLU A 67 3.18 -2.53 18.64
CA GLU A 67 4.28 -2.73 17.69
C GLU A 67 5.43 -1.75 17.93
N TRP A 68 5.13 -0.50 18.26
CA TRP A 68 6.14 0.52 18.58
C TRP A 68 6.87 0.20 19.89
N GLU A 69 6.17 -0.28 20.92
CA GLU A 69 6.78 -0.70 22.19
C GLU A 69 7.65 -1.95 22.04
N LYS A 70 7.35 -2.81 21.06
CA LYS A 70 8.09 -4.05 20.82
C LYS A 70 9.30 -3.88 19.88
N ASP A 71 9.24 -3.01 18.88
CA ASP A 71 10.31 -2.84 17.90
C ASP A 71 11.18 -1.61 18.22
N VAL A 72 12.39 -1.86 18.72
CA VAL A 72 13.39 -0.84 19.07
C VAL A 72 13.72 0.06 17.88
N ARG A 73 13.64 -0.45 16.64
CA ARG A 73 13.88 0.34 15.42
C ARG A 73 12.86 1.48 15.27
N LEU A 74 11.61 1.20 15.60
CA LEU A 74 10.51 2.17 15.52
C LEU A 74 10.60 3.23 16.64
N GLN A 75 11.18 2.87 17.78
CA GLN A 75 11.39 3.80 18.91
C GLN A 75 12.48 4.82 18.62
N SER A 76 13.53 4.42 17.92
CA SER A 76 14.69 5.30 17.64
C SER A 76 14.34 6.50 16.74
N GLY A 77 13.27 6.42 15.95
CA GLY A 77 12.97 7.43 14.94
C GLY A 77 12.27 8.68 15.47
N PHE A 78 11.43 8.57 16.51
CA PHE A 78 10.57 9.67 16.97
C PHE A 78 9.82 9.36 18.28
N SER A 79 9.39 10.41 18.98
CA SER A 79 8.61 10.30 20.23
C SER A 79 7.24 9.61 20.02
N LYS A 80 6.70 9.03 21.09
CA LYS A 80 5.39 8.34 21.10
C LYS A 80 4.27 9.24 20.58
N GLU A 81 4.26 10.52 20.92
CA GLU A 81 3.28 11.49 20.40
C GLU A 81 3.37 11.68 18.88
N ARG A 82 4.60 11.80 18.35
CA ARG A 82 4.82 11.98 16.91
C ARG A 82 4.44 10.73 16.14
N MET A 83 4.71 9.55 16.68
CA MET A 83 4.22 8.27 16.13
C MET A 83 2.69 8.25 16.07
N LEU A 84 2.01 8.63 17.16
CA LEU A 84 0.54 8.68 17.20
C LEU A 84 -0.04 9.67 16.18
N ARG A 85 0.54 10.86 16.03
CA ARG A 85 0.13 11.84 15.00
C ARG A 85 0.32 11.28 13.59
N ASN A 86 1.44 10.60 13.33
CA ASN A 86 1.68 9.93 12.05
C ASN A 86 0.67 8.82 11.79
N TRP A 87 0.42 7.94 12.77
CA TRP A 87 -0.61 6.91 12.68
C TRP A 87 -1.98 7.53 12.38
N GLU A 88 -2.34 8.60 13.07
CA GLU A 88 -3.60 9.30 12.83
C GLU A 88 -3.67 9.85 11.40
N LYS A 89 -2.57 10.41 10.89
CA LYS A 89 -2.45 10.90 9.50
C LYS A 89 -2.63 9.79 8.46
N PHE A 90 -2.06 8.61 8.68
CA PHE A 90 -2.12 7.51 7.71
C PHE A 90 -3.44 6.72 7.77
N TYR A 91 -3.99 6.50 8.96
CA TYR A 91 -5.09 5.56 9.15
C TYR A 91 -6.44 6.25 9.39
N ARG A 92 -6.48 7.46 9.96
CA ARG A 92 -7.72 8.09 10.44
C ARG A 92 -8.07 9.42 9.75
N ARG A 93 -7.10 10.31 9.54
CA ARG A 93 -7.27 11.59 8.83
C ARG A 93 -7.19 11.29 7.33
N LYS A 94 -8.21 11.70 6.59
CA LYS A 94 -8.27 11.59 5.13
C LYS A 94 -7.72 12.86 4.51
#